data_AF-A0A292GT93-F1
#
_entry.id   AF-A0A292GT93-F1
#
_cell.length_a   1.000
_cell.length_b   1.000
_cell.length_c   1.000
_cell.angle_alpha   90.00
_cell.angle_beta   90.00
_cell.angle_gamma   90.00
#
_symmetry.space_group_name_H-M   'P 1'
#
loop_
_entity.id
_entity.type
_entity.pdbx_description
1 polymer ?
#
loop_
_entity_poly.entity_id
_entity_poly.type
_entity_poly.pdbx_seq_one_letter_code
_entity_poly.pdbx_strand_id
1 'polypeptide(L)' 'MTDKKPSFFIVWNPDGLRPPKQRHDELYKAQAEASRLAIENSPQEFFVMEAKLVARVRKPVEIEEFSSDEIPF' A
#
# COMPACT_ATOMS: atom_id res chain seq x y z
N MET A 1 1.80 -18.32 17.33
CA MET A 1 0.81 -17.41 16.71
C MET A 1 1.60 -16.52 15.78
N THR A 2 1.35 -16.58 14.47
CA THR A 2 2.06 -15.75 13.49
C THR A 2 1.58 -14.32 13.70
N ASP A 3 2.46 -13.44 14.17
CA ASP A 3 2.19 -12.02 14.44
C ASP A 3 2.06 -11.28 13.10
N LYS A 4 1.00 -11.61 12.33
CA LYS A 4 0.71 -11.00 11.03
C LYS A 4 0.05 -9.65 11.27
N LYS A 5 0.66 -8.60 10.73
CA LYS A 5 0.06 -7.25 10.75
C LYS A 5 -1.07 -7.19 9.71
N PRO A 6 -2.10 -6.34 9.92
CA PRO A 6 -3.10 -6.08 8.89
C PRO A 6 -2.44 -5.43 7.67
N SER A 7 -2.81 -5.87 6.46
CA SER A 7 -2.36 -5.23 5.22
C SER A 7 -2.86 -3.78 5.14
N PHE A 8 -2.23 -2.99 4.30
CA PHE A 8 -2.64 -1.61 4.04
C PHE A 8 -2.38 -1.25 2.57
N PHE A 9 -3.06 -0.23 2.10
CA PHE A 9 -2.94 0.28 0.75
C PHE A 9 -2.13 1.57 0.72
N ILE A 10 -1.38 1.78 -0.35
CA ILE A 10 -0.70 3.02 -0.68
C ILE A 10 -1.07 3.45 -2.09
N VAL A 11 -1.06 4.75 -2.35
CA VAL A 11 -1.14 5.29 -3.70
C VAL A 11 0.28 5.62 -4.16
N TRP A 12 0.72 4.99 -5.25
CA TRP A 12 2.04 5.17 -5.83
C TRP A 12 1.93 5.80 -7.22
N ASN A 13 2.82 6.74 -7.51
CA ASN A 13 2.97 7.34 -8.82
C ASN A 13 4.41 7.07 -9.31
N PRO A 14 4.60 6.44 -10.47
CA PRO A 14 5.94 6.10 -11.00
C PRO A 14 6.77 7.33 -11.36
N ASP A 15 6.13 8.43 -11.78
CA ASP A 15 6.76 9.71 -12.11
C ASP A 15 6.94 10.60 -10.87
N GLY A 16 6.40 10.17 -9.72
CA GLY A 16 6.44 10.89 -8.46
C GLY A 16 7.85 10.92 -7.86
N LEU A 17 8.37 12.12 -7.61
CA LEU A 17 9.68 12.32 -6.97
C LEU A 17 9.72 11.93 -5.48
N ARG A 18 8.57 11.63 -4.87
CA ARG A 18 8.44 11.43 -3.42
C ARG A 18 7.72 10.10 -3.13
N PRO A 19 8.14 9.39 -2.07
CA PRO A 19 7.46 8.17 -1.66
C PRO A 19 6.02 8.48 -1.21
N PRO A 20 5.11 7.50 -1.28
CA PRO A 20 3.75 7.61 -0.76
C PRO A 20 3.74 8.03 0.71
N LYS A 21 2.95 9.07 1.03
CA LYS A 21 2.90 9.66 2.38
C LYS A 21 1.78 9.10 3.25
N GLN A 22 0.77 8.50 2.64
CA GLN A 22 -0.42 8.02 3.33
C GLN A 22 -0.55 6.51 3.15
N ARG A 23 -0.94 5.84 4.24
CA ARG A 23 -1.41 4.47 4.23
C ARG A 23 -2.92 4.51 4.43
N HIS A 24 -3.63 3.65 3.72
CA HIS A 24 -5.08 3.50 3.84
C HIS A 24 -5.37 2.08 4.30
N ASP A 25 -6.23 1.95 5.31
CA ASP A 25 -6.59 0.63 5.85
C ASP A 25 -7.63 -0.09 4.97
N GLU A 26 -8.27 0.63 4.05
CA GLU A 26 -9.36 0.13 3.20
C GLU A 26 -9.13 0.51 1.73
N LEU A 27 -9.41 -0.43 0.82
CA LEU A 27 -9.19 -0.27 -0.62
C LEU A 27 -9.91 0.96 -1.20
N TYR A 28 -11.18 1.17 -0.85
CA TYR A 28 -11.99 2.27 -1.41
C TYR A 28 -11.42 3.65 -1.03
N LYS A 29 -10.80 3.78 0.16
CA LYS A 29 -10.14 5.03 0.59
C LYS A 29 -8.92 5.32 -0.28
N ALA A 30 -8.13 4.30 -0.60
CA ALA A 30 -6.98 4.44 -1.50
C ALA A 30 -7.40 4.75 -2.94
N GLN A 31 -8.51 4.17 -3.42
CA GLN A 31 -9.07 4.48 -4.75
C GLN A 31 -9.56 5.92 -4.86
N ALA A 32 -10.23 6.42 -3.81
CA ALA A 32 -10.66 7.82 -3.75
C ALA A 32 -9.46 8.78 -3.78
N GLU A 33 -8.39 8.45 -3.05
CA GLU A 33 -7.16 9.25 -3.04
C GLU A 33 -6.44 9.21 -4.41
N ALA A 34 -6.33 8.04 -5.04
CA ALA A 34 -5.74 7.92 -6.37
C ALA A 34 -6.50 8.77 -7.42
N SER A 35 -7.84 8.72 -7.36
CA SER A 35 -8.71 9.54 -8.22
C SER A 35 -8.49 11.04 -7.99
N ARG A 36 -8.44 11.47 -6.71
CA ARG A 36 -8.18 12.87 -6.35
C ARG A 36 -6.83 13.33 -6.89
N LEU A 37 -5.78 12.54 -6.71
CA LEU A 37 -4.42 12.86 -7.14
C LEU A 37 -4.29 12.91 -8.67
N ALA A 38 -4.96 12.01 -9.40
CA ALA A 38 -4.97 12.00 -10.86
C ALA A 38 -5.63 13.27 -11.44
N ILE A 39 -6.70 13.76 -10.81
CA ILE A 39 -7.34 15.03 -11.19
C ILE A 39 -6.39 16.22 -10.95
N GLU A 40 -5.71 16.25 -9.81
CA GLU A 40 -4.81 17.34 -9.43
C GLU A 40 -3.50 17.37 -10.22
N ASN A 41 -3.02 16.22 -10.73
CA ASN A 41 -1.69 16.08 -11.33
C ASN A 41 -1.74 15.47 -12.73
N SER A 42 -2.76 15.81 -13.52
CA SER A 42 -2.90 15.34 -14.91
C SER A 42 -1.69 15.75 -15.78
N PRO A 43 -1.15 14.86 -16.64
CA PRO A 43 -1.67 13.55 -17.05
C PRO A 43 -1.01 12.34 -16.34
N GLN A 44 -0.53 12.50 -15.10
CA GLN A 44 0.23 11.45 -14.42
C GLN A 44 -0.63 10.26 -13.99
N GLU A 45 0.01 9.09 -13.91
CA GLU A 45 -0.62 7.84 -13.48
C GLU A 45 -0.48 7.62 -11.97
N PHE A 46 -1.52 7.06 -11.35
CA PHE A 46 -1.54 6.72 -9.94
C PHE A 46 -2.08 5.30 -9.75
N PHE A 47 -1.31 4.46 -9.06
CA PHE A 47 -1.58 3.05 -8.80
C PHE A 47 -1.94 2.85 -7.34
N VAL A 48 -2.98 2.07 -7.08
CA VAL A 48 -3.29 1.59 -5.73
C VAL A 48 -2.57 0.26 -5.52
N MET A 49 -1.73 0.18 -4.50
CA MET A 49 -0.94 -1.01 -4.19
C MET A 49 -1.23 -1.48 -2.77
N GLU A 50 -1.39 -2.80 -2.59
CA GLU A 50 -1.55 -3.41 -1.26
C GLU A 50 -0.22 -3.99 -0.75
N ALA A 51 0.14 -3.66 0.48
CA ALA A 51 1.31 -4.21 1.15
C ALA A 51 1.04 -5.66 1.58
N LYS A 52 1.71 -6.61 0.92
CA LYS A 52 1.63 -8.05 1.26
C LYS A 52 2.80 -8.55 2.12
N LEU A 53 3.96 -7.91 2.04
CA LEU A 53 5.15 -8.28 2.80
C LEU A 53 6.04 -7.06 3.08
N VAL A 54 6.73 -7.05 4.21
CA VAL A 54 7.85 -6.14 4.45
C VAL A 54 9.09 -6.93 4.87
N ALA A 55 10.20 -6.68 4.19
CA ALA A 55 11.51 -7.23 4.52
C ALA A 55 12.37 -6.12 5.13
N ARG A 56 12.91 -6.36 6.33
CA ARG A 56 13.83 -5.43 7.00
C ARG A 56 15.14 -6.14 7.33
N VAL A 57 16.26 -5.56 6.93
CA VAL A 57 17.58 -6.02 7.38
C VAL A 57 17.92 -5.32 8.69
N ARG A 58 17.57 -5.94 9.80
CA ARG A 58 18.38 -5.86 11.02
C ARG A 58 19.33 -7.05 10.95
N LYS A 59 20.50 -7.05 11.58
CA LYS A 59 21.21 -8.34 11.72
C LYS A 59 20.40 -9.13 12.77
N PRO A 60 19.74 -10.28 12.51
CA PRO A 60 19.38 -10.97 11.24
C PRO A 60 18.02 -10.51 10.62
N VAL A 61 17.76 -10.90 9.36
CA VAL A 61 16.60 -10.44 8.54
C VAL A 61 15.27 -10.77 9.20
N GLU A 62 14.41 -9.75 9.37
CA GLU A 62 13.06 -9.87 9.90
C GLU A 62 12.06 -9.76 8.72
N ILE A 63 11.27 -10.81 8.53
CA ILE A 63 10.21 -10.89 7.51
C ILE A 63 8.86 -10.82 8.23
N GLU A 64 8.05 -9.82 7.90
CA GLU A 64 6.67 -9.71 8.38
C GLU A 64 5.73 -9.88 7.17
N GLU A 65 4.85 -10.88 7.23
CA GLU A 65 3.83 -11.16 6.23
C GLU A 65 2.48 -10.57 6.70
N PHE A 66 1.76 -9.89 5.81
CA PHE A 66 0.48 -9.28 6.14
C PHE A 66 -0.68 -10.24 5.83
N SER A 67 -1.70 -10.27 6.69
CA SER A 67 -2.95 -10.99 6.41
C SER A 67 -3.82 -10.16 5.47
N SER A 68 -4.42 -10.82 4.48
CA SER A 68 -5.47 -10.29 3.62
C SER A 68 -6.72 -11.05 4.01
N ASP A 69 -7.57 -10.47 4.86
CA ASP A 69 -8.80 -11.12 5.30
C ASP A 69 -9.85 -11.07 4.18
N GLU A 70 -9.64 -11.89 3.15
CA GLU A 70 -10.68 -12.37 2.24
C GLU A 70 -10.52 -13.89 2.18
N ILE A 71 -11.23 -14.60 3.06
CA ILE A 71 -11.46 -16.05 2.93
C ILE A 71 -12.83 -16.20 2.25
N PRO A 72 -12.90 -16.62 0.98
CA PRO A 72 -14.16 -16.89 0.30
C PRO A 72 -14.66 -18.30 0.64
N PHE A 73 -15.95 -18.44 0.90
CA PHE A 73 -16.72 -19.57 0.37
C PHE A 73 -17.85 -19.03 -0.51
#